data_AF-A0A6G4DCP0-F1
#
_entry.id   AF-A0A6G4DCP0-F1
#
_cell.length_a   1.000
_cell.length_b   1.000
_cell.length_c   1.000
_cell.angle_alpha   90.00
_cell.angle_beta   90.00
_cell.angle_gamma   90.00
#
_symmetry.space_group_name_H-M   'P 1'
#
loop_
_entity.id
_entity.type
_entity.pdbx_description
1 polymer ?
#
loop_
_entity_poly.entity_id
_entity_poly.type
_entity_poly.pdbx_seq_one_letter_code
_entity_poly.pdbx_strand_id
1 'polypeptide(L)'
;LKLLDKNWISFFESIKDWSKHKEKYNGRPKLPNYKKKNGKNILVFTNQNCKQKEGYIQFPKCFNKYELKTNINAKLQQVRILPRNKHYVIEVIYKIEKKEKLNDNGKYISIDVG
;
A
#
# COMPACT_ATOMS: atom_id res chain seq x y z
N LEU A 1 -12.94 3.74 6.19
CA LEU A 1 -12.35 3.81 7.55
C LEU A 1 -11.01 3.07 7.70
N LYS A 2 -10.76 1.96 6.99
CA LYS A 2 -9.53 1.13 7.13
C LYS A 2 -8.19 1.89 7.19
N LEU A 3 -7.98 2.95 6.38
CA LEU A 3 -6.71 3.69 6.39
C LEU A 3 -6.55 4.56 7.64
N LEU A 4 -7.62 5.22 8.07
CA LEU A 4 -7.61 6.07 9.26
C LEU A 4 -7.39 5.22 10.52
N ASP A 5 -8.08 4.09 10.60
CA ASP A 5 -7.94 3.10 11.68
C ASP A 5 -6.48 2.60 11.79
N LYS A 6 -5.89 2.19 10.67
CA LYS A 6 -4.46 1.81 10.62
C LYS A 6 -3.52 2.93 11.07
N ASN A 7 -3.78 4.17 10.67
CA ASN A 7 -2.96 5.31 11.08
C ASN A 7 -3.03 5.54 12.59
N TRP A 8 -4.19 5.36 13.20
CA TRP A 8 -4.37 5.48 14.65
C TRP A 8 -3.68 4.35 15.40
N ILE A 9 -3.85 3.10 14.97
CA ILE A 9 -3.16 1.94 15.57
C ILE A 9 -1.64 2.16 15.56
N SER A 10 -1.10 2.52 14.39
CA SER A 10 0.34 2.81 14.24
C SER A 10 0.79 3.97 15.11
N PHE A 11 0.00 5.05 15.22
CA PHE A 11 0.34 6.17 16.10
C PHE A 11 0.42 5.74 17.58
N PHE A 12 -0.55 4.96 18.06
CA PHE A 12 -0.56 4.49 19.45
C PHE A 12 0.60 3.56 19.75
N GLU A 13 0.96 2.69 18.82
CA GLU A 13 2.16 1.85 18.93
C GLU A 13 3.44 2.71 18.99
N SER A 14 3.59 3.66 18.07
CA SER A 14 4.77 4.53 18.02
C SER A 14 4.91 5.43 19.24
N ILE A 15 3.83 6.03 19.75
CA ILE A 15 3.91 6.94 20.91
C ILE A 15 4.23 6.19 22.21
N LYS A 16 3.77 4.93 22.33
CA LYS A 16 4.07 4.04 23.45
C LYS A 16 5.52 3.57 23.44
N ASP A 17 6.08 3.28 22.27
CA ASP A 17 7.50 2.92 22.15
C ASP A 17 8.39 4.16 22.37
N TRP A 18 8.03 5.30 21.78
CA TRP A 18 8.73 6.57 21.97
C TRP A 18 8.83 6.99 23.45
N SER A 19 7.78 6.75 24.27
CA SER A 19 7.83 7.13 25.68
C SER A 19 8.86 6.34 26.48
N LYS A 20 9.25 5.14 26.01
CA LYS A 20 10.27 4.27 26.61
C LYS A 20 11.65 4.44 25.96
N HIS A 21 11.67 4.68 24.66
CA HIS A 21 12.87 4.65 23.82
C HIS A 21 12.99 5.91 22.95
N LYS A 22 13.16 7.07 23.58
CA LYS A 22 13.21 8.37 22.88
C LYS A 22 14.37 8.44 21.87
N GLU A 23 15.48 7.77 22.16
CA GLU A 23 16.69 7.69 21.36
C GLU A 23 16.50 7.05 19.98
N LYS A 24 15.46 6.23 19.79
CA LYS A 24 15.14 5.61 18.50
C LYS A 24 14.47 6.57 17.51
N TYR A 25 14.12 7.78 17.94
CA TYR A 25 13.30 8.71 17.16
C TYR A 25 13.94 10.09 17.06
N ASN A 26 13.87 10.69 15.88
CA ASN A 26 14.29 12.08 15.67
C ASN A 26 13.33 13.13 16.29
N GLY A 27 12.27 12.68 16.97
CA GLY A 27 11.26 13.53 17.60
C GLY A 27 10.02 12.76 18.01
N ARG A 28 9.11 13.45 18.72
CA ARG A 28 7.86 12.84 19.18
C ARG A 28 6.93 12.50 18.00
N PRO A 29 6.36 11.27 17.94
CA PRO A 29 5.34 10.91 16.97
C PRO A 29 4.18 11.92 16.96
N LYS A 30 3.78 12.35 15.77
CA LYS A 30 2.68 13.32 15.58
C LYS A 30 1.35 12.61 15.39
N LEU A 31 0.28 13.23 15.86
CA LEU A 31 -1.09 12.72 15.69
C LEU A 31 -1.45 12.60 14.21
N PRO A 32 -2.22 11.57 13.82
CA PRO A 32 -2.78 11.47 12.47
C PRO A 32 -3.68 12.67 12.15
N ASN A 33 -3.50 13.26 10.97
CA ASN A 33 -4.36 14.34 10.50
C ASN A 33 -5.63 13.79 9.81
N TYR A 34 -6.73 14.53 9.95
CA TYR A 34 -7.99 14.25 9.27
C TYR A 34 -8.08 15.01 7.94
N LYS A 35 -8.76 14.40 6.96
CA LYS A 35 -9.10 15.09 5.70
C LYS A 35 -10.30 16.02 5.92
N LYS A 36 -10.36 17.09 5.11
CA LYS A 36 -11.54 17.99 5.05
C LYS A 36 -12.80 17.18 4.73
N LYS A 37 -13.97 17.61 5.23
CA LYS A 37 -15.27 16.92 5.10
C LYS A 37 -15.60 16.49 3.66
N ASN A 38 -15.28 17.33 2.68
CA ASN A 38 -15.49 17.08 1.25
C ASN A 38 -14.18 16.89 0.47
N GLY A 39 -13.11 16.50 1.16
CA GLY A 39 -11.81 16.24 0.56
C GLY A 39 -11.78 14.92 -0.20
N LYS A 40 -10.93 14.84 -1.23
CA LYS A 40 -10.65 13.57 -1.91
C LYS A 40 -9.83 12.66 -1.01
N ASN A 41 -10.16 11.37 -0.99
CA ASN A 41 -9.41 10.34 -0.25
C ASN A 41 -9.05 9.17 -1.18
N ILE A 42 -8.09 8.36 -0.75
CA ILE A 42 -7.73 7.13 -1.45
C ILE A 42 -8.87 6.12 -1.27
N LEU A 43 -9.38 5.62 -2.39
CA LEU A 43 -10.32 4.50 -2.38
C LEU A 43 -9.53 3.20 -2.49
N VAL A 44 -9.82 2.23 -1.62
CA VAL A 44 -9.10 0.95 -1.57
C VAL A 44 -10.09 -0.19 -1.75
N PHE A 45 -9.91 -0.98 -2.80
CA PHE A 45 -10.59 -2.23 -3.02
C PHE A 45 -9.64 -3.38 -2.72
N THR A 46 -10.06 -4.32 -1.87
CA THR A 46 -9.28 -5.54 -1.62
C THR A 46 -9.58 -6.59 -2.69
N ASN A 47 -8.78 -7.65 -2.72
CA ASN A 47 -9.02 -8.84 -3.53
C ASN A 47 -10.36 -9.57 -3.23
N GLN A 48 -11.07 -9.20 -2.17
CA GLN A 48 -12.44 -9.68 -1.91
C GLN A 48 -13.46 -8.92 -2.76
N ASN A 49 -13.19 -7.66 -3.10
CA ASN A 49 -14.08 -6.81 -3.89
C ASN A 49 -13.71 -6.79 -5.38
N CYS A 50 -12.42 -6.84 -5.70
CA CYS A 50 -11.91 -6.89 -7.06
C CYS A 50 -11.46 -8.31 -7.42
N LYS A 51 -11.96 -8.83 -8.54
CA LYS A 51 -11.64 -10.17 -9.04
C LYS A 51 -10.71 -10.07 -10.23
N GLN A 52 -9.64 -10.84 -10.22
CA GLN A 52 -8.76 -11.01 -11.38
C GLN A 52 -9.35 -12.10 -12.28
N LYS A 53 -9.55 -11.77 -13.56
CA LYS A 53 -10.12 -12.65 -14.59
C LYS A 53 -9.34 -12.43 -15.87
N GLU A 54 -8.64 -13.45 -16.36
CA GLU A 54 -8.07 -13.54 -17.71
C GLU A 54 -7.66 -12.20 -18.36
N GLY A 55 -6.60 -11.57 -17.82
CA GLY A 55 -6.08 -10.30 -18.36
C GLY A 55 -6.83 -9.03 -17.90
N TYR A 56 -7.79 -9.16 -17.00
CA TYR A 56 -8.57 -8.06 -16.45
C TYR A 56 -8.67 -8.13 -14.92
N ILE A 57 -8.87 -6.96 -14.32
CA ILE A 57 -9.33 -6.82 -12.95
C ILE A 57 -10.74 -6.23 -12.99
N GLN A 58 -11.72 -7.03 -12.60
CA GLN A 58 -13.11 -6.64 -12.50
C GLN A 58 -13.39 -6.02 -11.13
N PHE A 59 -13.87 -4.78 -11.14
CA PHE A 59 -14.24 -4.02 -9.95
C PHE A 59 -15.59 -4.50 -9.36
N PRO A 60 -15.92 -4.13 -8.11
CA PRO A 60 -17.20 -4.49 -7.51
C PRO A 60 -18.41 -3.83 -8.20
N LYS A 61 -19.61 -4.34 -7.90
CA LYS A 61 -20.89 -3.84 -8.47
C LYS A 61 -21.09 -2.33 -8.24
N CYS A 62 -20.69 -1.80 -7.09
CA CYS A 62 -20.79 -0.37 -6.78
C CYS A 62 -19.92 0.53 -7.69
N PHE A 63 -19.03 -0.08 -8.47
CA PHE A 63 -18.20 0.57 -9.47
C PHE A 63 -18.52 0.02 -10.87
N ASN A 64 -19.79 -0.30 -11.11
CA ASN A 64 -20.35 -0.78 -12.38
C ASN A 64 -19.63 -1.99 -13.00
N LYS A 65 -18.95 -2.80 -12.18
CA LYS A 65 -18.11 -3.91 -12.65
C LYS A 65 -17.09 -3.49 -13.71
N TYR A 66 -16.57 -2.27 -13.63
CA TYR A 66 -15.54 -1.78 -14.55
C TYR A 66 -14.39 -2.80 -14.68
N GLU A 67 -13.89 -2.98 -15.88
CA GLU A 67 -12.82 -3.94 -16.18
C GLU A 67 -11.56 -3.20 -16.55
N LEU A 68 -10.54 -3.34 -15.71
CA LEU A 68 -9.22 -2.78 -15.95
C LEU A 68 -8.34 -3.85 -16.61
N LYS A 69 -7.93 -3.60 -17.85
CA LYS A 69 -6.97 -4.47 -18.54
C LYS A 69 -5.62 -4.47 -17.82
N THR A 70 -5.02 -5.64 -17.63
CA THR A 70 -3.76 -5.81 -16.91
C THR A 70 -2.98 -7.02 -17.43
N ASN A 71 -1.65 -6.95 -17.32
CA ASN A 71 -0.74 -8.05 -17.63
C ASN A 71 -0.22 -8.75 -16.35
N ILE A 72 -0.84 -8.49 -15.20
CA ILE A 72 -0.41 -9.05 -13.93
C ILE A 72 -0.81 -10.53 -13.88
N ASN A 73 0.19 -11.40 -13.71
CA ASN A 73 0.01 -12.85 -13.51
C ASN A 73 0.22 -13.29 -12.05
N ALA A 74 0.33 -12.32 -11.14
CA ALA A 74 0.57 -12.55 -9.72
C ALA A 74 -0.70 -12.35 -8.88
N LYS A 75 -0.70 -12.83 -7.63
CA LYS A 75 -1.85 -12.78 -6.73
C LYS A 75 -2.20 -11.34 -6.34
N LEU A 76 -3.32 -10.83 -6.85
CA LEU A 76 -3.88 -9.53 -6.49
C LEU A 76 -4.09 -9.41 -4.96
N GLN A 77 -3.66 -8.28 -4.39
CA GLN A 77 -3.86 -7.94 -2.99
C GLN A 77 -4.91 -6.83 -2.85
N GLN A 78 -4.72 -5.74 -3.58
CA GLN A 78 -5.60 -4.57 -3.53
C GLN A 78 -5.47 -3.74 -4.80
N VAL A 79 -6.52 -3.00 -5.12
CA VAL A 79 -6.52 -1.91 -6.11
C VAL A 79 -6.80 -0.61 -5.37
N ARG A 80 -6.01 0.44 -5.61
CA ARG A 80 -6.18 1.75 -4.99
C ARG A 80 -6.46 2.80 -6.05
N ILE A 81 -7.42 3.68 -5.81
CA ILE A 81 -7.66 4.86 -6.64
C ILE A 81 -7.17 6.08 -5.86
N LEU A 82 -6.10 6.69 -6.34
CA LEU A 82 -5.44 7.82 -5.71
C LEU A 82 -5.85 9.10 -6.42
N PRO A 83 -6.46 10.06 -5.70
CA PRO A 83 -6.70 11.39 -6.27
C PRO A 83 -5.36 12.13 -6.44
N ARG A 84 -5.10 12.60 -7.66
CA ARG A 84 -4.01 13.52 -7.98
C ARG A 84 -4.60 14.85 -8.48
N ASN A 85 -3.73 15.81 -8.81
CA ASN A 85 -4.20 17.07 -9.38
C ASN A 85 -4.73 16.80 -10.80
N LYS A 86 -5.99 17.19 -11.06
CA LYS A 86 -6.72 17.01 -12.33
C LYS A 86 -6.93 15.57 -12.83
N HIS A 87 -6.44 14.53 -12.15
CA HIS A 87 -6.62 13.14 -12.57
C HIS A 87 -6.65 12.16 -11.38
N TYR A 88 -6.93 10.89 -11.67
CA TYR A 88 -6.82 9.78 -10.72
C TYR A 88 -5.80 8.77 -11.20
N VAL A 89 -5.07 8.17 -10.26
CA VAL A 89 -4.14 7.07 -10.53
C VAL A 89 -4.73 5.79 -9.96
N ILE A 90 -4.80 4.74 -10.79
CA ILE A 90 -5.17 3.41 -10.33
C ILE A 90 -3.88 2.63 -10.08
N GLU A 91 -3.64 2.27 -8.83
CA GLU A 91 -2.52 1.43 -8.43
C GLU A 91 -3.01 0.00 -8.20
N VAL A 92 -2.36 -0.96 -8.82
CA VAL A 92 -2.63 -2.39 -8.61
C VAL A 92 -1.49 -2.99 -7.79
N ILE A 93 -1.83 -3.51 -6.62
CA ILE A 93 -0.87 -4.11 -5.69
C ILE A 93 -1.06 -5.61 -5.71
N TYR A 94 0.01 -6.32 -6.02
CA TYR A 94 0.06 -7.77 -6.14
C TYR A 94 1.27 -8.33 -5.41
N LYS A 95 1.20 -9.60 -5.02
CA LYS A 95 2.29 -10.29 -4.35
C LYS A 95 3.06 -11.13 -5.36
N ILE A 96 4.35 -10.86 -5.48
CA ILE A 96 5.29 -11.70 -6.24
C ILE A 96 5.92 -12.70 -5.27
N GLU A 97 6.08 -13.94 -5.71
CA GLU A 97 6.79 -14.96 -4.94
C GLU A 97 8.28 -14.64 -4.88
N LYS A 98 8.87 -14.87 -3.72
CA LYS A 98 10.30 -14.66 -3.53
C LYS A 98 11.04 -15.73 -4.30
N LYS A 99 11.89 -15.34 -5.25
CA LYS A 99 12.84 -16.26 -5.86
C LYS A 99 13.78 -16.78 -4.79
N GLU A 100 14.10 -18.07 -4.85
CA GLU A 100 15.10 -18.65 -3.98
C GLU A 100 16.45 -17.95 -4.18
N LYS A 101 17.21 -17.85 -3.09
CA LYS A 101 18.57 -17.33 -3.19
C LYS A 101 19.38 -18.33 -4.01
N LEU A 102 20.12 -17.83 -4.99
CA LEU A 102 21.13 -18.62 -5.66
C LEU A 102 22.26 -18.94 -4.67
N ASN A 103 22.93 -20.07 -4.89
CA ASN A 103 24.16 -20.40 -4.18
C ASN A 103 25.23 -19.33 -4.44
N ASP A 104 26.14 -19.16 -3.48
CA ASP A 104 27.30 -18.28 -3.67
C ASP A 104 28.10 -18.72 -4.90
N ASN A 105 28.42 -17.77 -5.75
CA ASN A 105 29.20 -17.96 -6.97
C ASN A 105 30.60 -17.32 -6.87
N GLY A 106 31.00 -16.87 -5.67
CA GLY A 106 32.29 -16.25 -5.39
C GLY A 106 32.44 -14.83 -5.95
N LYS A 107 31.35 -14.21 -6.44
CA LYS A 107 31.37 -12.83 -6.94
C LYS A 107 30.81 -11.90 -5.88
N TYR A 108 31.58 -10.88 -5.53
CA TYR A 108 31.22 -9.91 -4.52
C TYR A 108 30.94 -8.54 -5.14
N ILE A 109 29.95 -7.84 -4.58
CA ILE A 109 29.66 -6.44 -4.86
C ILE A 109 29.53 -5.70 -3.54
N SER A 110 30.18 -4.55 -3.44
CA SER A 110 29.97 -3.60 -2.35
C SER A 110 29.01 -2.51 -2.80
N ILE A 111 28.15 -2.06 -1.90
CA ILE A 111 27.33 -0.87 -2.09
C ILE A 111 27.80 0.13 -1.05
N ASP A 112 28.34 1.25 -1.51
CA ASP A 112 28.62 2.39 -0.65
C ASP A 112 27.40 3.31 -0.65
N VAL A 113 26.87 3.59 0.53
CA VAL A 113 25.72 4.47 0.73
C VAL A 113 26.30 5.77 1.27
N GLY A 114 26.93 6.54 0.39
CA GLY A 114 27.61 7.79 0.72
C GLY A 114 26.73 8.79 1.48
#